data_AF-A0A5B0PMR1-F1
#
_entry.id   AF-A0A5B0PMR1-F1
#
_cell.length_a   1.000
_cell.length_b   1.000
_cell.length_c   1.000
_cell.angle_alpha   90.00
_cell.angle_beta   90.00
_cell.angle_gamma   90.00
#
_symmetry.space_group_name_H-M   'P 1'
#
loop_
_entity.id
_entity.type
_entity.pdbx_description
1 polymer ?
#
loop_
_entity_poly.entity_id
_entity_poly.type
_entity_poly.pdbx_seq_one_letter_code
_entity_poly.pdbx_strand_id
1 'polypeptide(L)'
;MLLSLKSIIVVTLAVFDLAAATSEEDKSKKLCTFTCPTSTSRAEAGCAKATDWKSDNAVKWEIVKANPTENHKDFFNCHGTGMTFSTCCKQGTIKIPSKGKPMILDSGGNPDNYAQMCHDTNPENTPVEDFPKDCKPPK
;
A
#
# COMPACT_ATOMS: atom_id res chain seq x y z
N MET A 1 -60.30 0.26 -8.68
CA MET A 1 -59.32 0.03 -7.58
C MET A 1 -59.17 -1.48 -7.41
N LEU A 2 -58.02 -2.13 -7.40
CA LEU A 2 -56.60 -1.78 -7.50
C LEU A 2 -55.92 -3.10 -7.93
N LEU A 3 -55.16 -3.09 -9.03
CA LEU A 3 -54.33 -4.23 -9.45
C LEU A 3 -53.22 -4.43 -8.39
N SER A 4 -53.29 -5.51 -7.61
CA SER A 4 -52.21 -5.87 -6.69
C SER A 4 -51.17 -6.72 -7.42
N LEU A 5 -50.28 -6.08 -8.17
CA LEU A 5 -49.01 -6.68 -8.55
C LEU A 5 -48.13 -6.69 -7.29
N LYS A 6 -48.00 -7.84 -6.64
CA LYS A 6 -47.02 -8.03 -5.57
C LYS A 6 -45.70 -8.54 -6.16
N SER A 7 -44.74 -7.62 -6.20
CA SER A 7 -43.30 -7.82 -6.10
C SER A 7 -42.60 -8.70 -7.15
N ILE A 8 -42.13 -8.05 -8.20
CA ILE A 8 -40.84 -8.39 -8.84
C ILE A 8 -39.83 -7.41 -8.22
N ILE A 9 -38.67 -7.88 -7.72
CA ILE A 9 -37.36 -7.22 -7.82
C ILE A 9 -36.25 -8.15 -7.26
N VAL A 10 -35.48 -8.68 -8.22
CA VAL A 10 -34.01 -8.79 -8.31
C VAL A 10 -33.22 -9.47 -7.18
N VAL A 11 -32.77 -10.69 -7.45
CA VAL A 11 -31.57 -11.30 -6.85
C VAL A 11 -30.53 -11.51 -7.96
N THR A 12 -29.70 -10.51 -8.24
CA THR A 12 -28.48 -10.66 -9.07
C THR A 12 -27.55 -9.47 -8.85
N LEU A 13 -26.82 -9.45 -7.73
CA LEU A 13 -25.73 -8.49 -7.47
C LEU A 13 -24.61 -9.15 -6.66
N ALA A 14 -24.07 -10.28 -7.13
CA ALA A 14 -22.89 -10.90 -6.48
C ALA A 14 -21.82 -11.38 -7.47
N VAL A 15 -22.03 -11.25 -8.79
CA VAL A 15 -21.10 -11.77 -9.80
C VAL A 15 -20.14 -10.68 -10.31
N PHE A 16 -20.53 -9.41 -10.24
CA PHE A 16 -19.71 -8.28 -10.70
C PHE A 16 -18.58 -7.93 -9.73
N ASP A 17 -18.80 -8.11 -8.42
CA ASP A 17 -17.79 -7.76 -7.40
C ASP A 17 -16.55 -8.66 -7.48
N LEU A 18 -16.73 -9.93 -7.82
CA LEU A 18 -15.61 -10.88 -7.91
C LEU A 18 -14.73 -10.61 -9.13
N ALA A 19 -15.33 -10.33 -10.29
CA ALA A 19 -14.60 -9.99 -11.51
C ALA A 19 -13.86 -8.65 -11.39
N ALA A 20 -14.47 -7.66 -10.73
CA ALA A 20 -13.82 -6.38 -10.44
C ALA A 20 -12.64 -6.57 -9.47
N ALA A 21 -12.82 -7.30 -8.38
CA ALA A 21 -11.76 -7.59 -7.42
C ALA A 21 -10.57 -8.32 -8.06
N THR A 22 -10.81 -9.31 -8.94
CA THR A 22 -9.72 -9.99 -9.67
C THR A 22 -9.00 -9.05 -10.62
N SER A 23 -9.73 -8.15 -11.30
CA SER A 23 -9.11 -7.17 -12.20
C SER A 23 -8.28 -6.13 -11.46
N GLU A 24 -8.71 -5.70 -10.27
CA GLU A 24 -7.95 -4.75 -9.44
C GLU A 24 -6.72 -5.41 -8.83
N GLU A 25 -6.83 -6.66 -8.39
CA GLU A 25 -5.70 -7.44 -7.91
C GLU A 25 -4.64 -7.60 -9.02
N ASP A 26 -5.05 -8.00 -10.22
CA ASP A 26 -4.14 -8.20 -11.36
C ASP A 26 -3.52 -6.89 -11.88
N LYS A 27 -4.24 -5.77 -11.78
CA LYS A 27 -3.66 -4.44 -12.05
C LYS A 27 -2.63 -4.07 -11.00
N SER A 28 -2.93 -4.30 -9.72
CA SER A 28 -2.01 -3.94 -8.62
C SER A 28 -0.69 -4.71 -8.70
N LYS A 29 -0.69 -5.97 -9.14
CA LYS A 29 0.52 -6.77 -9.36
C LYS A 29 1.49 -6.17 -10.38
N LYS A 30 1.00 -5.35 -11.31
CA LYS A 30 1.82 -4.77 -12.39
C LYS A 30 2.30 -3.34 -12.11
N LEU A 31 1.88 -2.74 -11.01
CA LEU A 31 2.25 -1.36 -10.68
C LEU A 31 3.61 -1.33 -9.99
N CYS A 32 4.55 -0.57 -10.57
CA CYS A 32 5.86 -0.28 -10.00
C CYS A 32 5.87 1.18 -9.56
N THR A 33 5.64 1.42 -8.27
CA THR A 33 5.47 2.78 -7.74
C THR A 33 6.70 3.27 -6.99
N PHE A 34 7.37 2.37 -6.26
CA PHE A 34 8.57 2.71 -5.50
C PHE A 34 9.46 1.48 -5.33
N THR A 35 10.69 1.70 -4.86
CA THR A 35 11.66 0.63 -4.59
C THR A 35 12.20 0.68 -3.16
N CYS A 36 12.40 -0.50 -2.57
CA CYS A 36 13.18 -0.70 -1.35
C CYS A 36 14.30 -1.70 -1.65
N PRO A 37 15.48 -1.24 -2.09
CA PRO A 37 16.51 -2.12 -2.59
C PRO A 37 17.01 -3.09 -1.51
N THR A 38 17.10 -4.37 -1.85
CA THR A 38 17.58 -5.42 -0.93
C THR A 38 19.04 -5.28 -0.52
N SER A 39 19.81 -4.45 -1.23
CA SER A 39 21.19 -4.07 -0.87
C SER A 39 21.28 -3.09 0.30
N THR A 40 20.14 -2.53 0.75
CA THR A 40 20.10 -1.55 1.84
C THR A 40 19.70 -2.19 3.17
N SER A 41 20.02 -1.53 4.28
CA SER A 41 19.54 -1.94 5.60
C SER A 41 18.03 -1.79 5.79
N ARG A 42 17.32 -1.18 4.82
CA ARG A 42 15.89 -0.87 4.86
C ARG A 42 15.15 -1.46 3.64
N ALA A 43 15.24 -2.77 3.49
CA ALA A 43 14.66 -3.51 2.38
C ALA A 43 13.18 -3.90 2.58
N GLU A 44 12.58 -3.62 3.73
CA GLU A 44 11.20 -4.03 4.01
C GLU A 44 10.21 -2.95 3.58
N ALA A 45 9.47 -3.20 2.50
CA ALA A 45 8.52 -2.26 1.92
C ALA A 45 7.17 -2.23 2.65
N GLY A 46 6.71 -1.04 3.00
CA GLY A 46 5.46 -0.78 3.67
C GLY A 46 4.64 0.32 3.02
N CYS A 47 3.35 0.30 3.30
CA CYS A 47 2.40 1.35 3.01
C CYS A 47 1.86 1.87 4.32
N ALA A 48 1.88 3.18 4.53
CA ALA A 48 1.62 3.78 5.81
C ALA A 48 0.71 5.01 5.73
N LYS A 49 0.07 5.32 6.85
CA LYS A 49 -0.58 6.60 7.09
C LYS A 49 -0.33 7.01 8.53
N ALA A 50 -0.11 8.31 8.73
CA ALA A 50 -0.01 8.86 10.07
C ALA A 50 -1.40 8.85 10.74
N THR A 51 -1.43 8.45 12.01
CA THR A 51 -2.67 8.35 12.81
C THR A 51 -2.64 9.25 14.04
N ASP A 52 -1.46 9.73 14.41
CA ASP A 52 -1.27 10.60 15.57
C ASP A 52 -0.10 11.56 15.32
N TRP A 53 -0.22 12.77 15.87
CA TRP A 53 0.67 13.90 15.57
C TRP A 53 1.01 14.67 16.84
N LYS A 54 2.26 15.12 16.93
CA LYS A 54 2.74 16.04 17.96
C LYS A 54 3.21 17.32 17.27
N SER A 55 2.42 18.37 17.41
CA SER A 55 2.53 19.55 16.54
C SER A 55 2.46 19.11 15.07
N ASP A 56 3.40 19.56 14.22
CA ASP A 56 3.43 19.21 12.79
C ASP A 56 4.15 17.88 12.48
N ASN A 57 4.56 17.13 13.50
CA ASN A 57 5.32 15.89 13.32
C ASN A 57 4.46 14.66 13.62
N ALA A 58 4.39 13.71 12.69
CA ALA A 58 3.74 12.44 12.92
C ALA A 58 4.51 11.64 13.98
N VAL A 59 3.79 10.98 14.90
CA VAL A 59 4.36 10.16 15.98
C VAL A 59 3.78 8.75 16.07
N LYS A 60 2.73 8.46 15.29
CA LYS A 60 2.13 7.12 15.20
C LYS A 60 1.64 6.85 13.78
N TRP A 61 1.83 5.62 13.33
CA TRP A 61 1.47 5.19 11.98
C TRP A 61 0.75 3.85 11.99
N GLU A 62 -0.25 3.73 11.13
CA GLU A 62 -0.73 2.44 10.66
C GLU A 62 0.16 2.02 9.47
N ILE A 63 0.68 0.79 9.49
CA ILE A 63 1.56 0.25 8.45
C ILE A 63 1.08 -1.13 8.01
N VAL A 64 0.96 -1.35 6.70
CA VAL A 64 0.79 -2.67 6.08
C VAL A 64 1.98 -2.96 5.17
N LYS A 65 2.20 -4.23 4.81
CA LYS A 65 3.18 -4.58 3.77
C LYS A 65 2.71 -4.05 2.44
N ALA A 66 3.66 -3.51 1.68
CA ALA A 66 3.40 -3.11 0.31
C ALA A 66 3.18 -4.33 -0.60
N ASN A 67 2.45 -4.13 -1.70
CA ASN A 67 2.24 -5.16 -2.70
C ASN A 67 3.53 -5.32 -3.52
N PRO A 68 4.11 -6.52 -3.63
CA PRO A 68 5.22 -6.76 -4.53
C PRO A 68 4.76 -6.65 -5.98
N THR A 69 5.60 -6.05 -6.82
CA THR A 69 5.37 -6.02 -8.26
C THR A 69 5.80 -7.36 -8.88
N GLU A 70 4.93 -7.96 -9.67
CA GLU A 70 5.18 -9.23 -10.35
C GLU A 70 6.40 -9.13 -11.28
N ASN A 71 7.30 -10.11 -11.20
CA ASN A 71 8.55 -10.19 -11.97
C ASN A 71 9.56 -9.04 -11.77
N HIS A 72 9.29 -8.09 -10.85
CA HIS A 72 10.15 -6.94 -10.57
C HIS A 72 10.61 -6.95 -9.13
N LYS A 73 11.77 -7.58 -8.89
CA LYS A 73 12.39 -7.63 -7.57
C LYS A 73 12.64 -6.22 -7.04
N ASP A 74 12.36 -6.01 -5.75
CA ASP A 74 12.54 -4.75 -5.02
C ASP A 74 11.59 -3.62 -5.45
N PHE A 75 10.64 -3.87 -6.34
CA PHE A 75 9.58 -2.93 -6.73
C PHE A 75 8.25 -3.26 -6.04
N PHE A 76 7.56 -2.21 -5.63
CA PHE A 76 6.33 -2.32 -4.85
C PHE A 76 5.33 -1.22 -5.19
N ASN A 77 4.10 -1.39 -4.71
CA ASN A 77 3.07 -0.36 -4.70
C ASN A 77 2.14 -0.46 -3.48
N CYS A 78 1.34 0.60 -3.29
CA CYS A 78 0.35 0.72 -2.21
C CYS A 78 -1.10 0.71 -2.72
N HIS A 79 -1.33 0.28 -3.96
CA HIS A 79 -2.66 0.27 -4.55
C HIS A 79 -3.60 -0.65 -3.76
N GLY A 80 -4.82 -0.19 -3.49
CA GLY A 80 -5.81 -0.96 -2.72
C GLY A 80 -5.54 -1.08 -1.22
N THR A 81 -4.43 -0.52 -0.69
CA THR A 81 -4.10 -0.63 0.75
C THR A 81 -4.81 0.40 1.64
N GLY A 82 -5.38 1.46 1.05
CA GLY A 82 -5.98 2.57 1.80
C GLY A 82 -4.99 3.43 2.59
N MET A 83 -3.69 3.28 2.34
CA MET A 83 -2.61 4.03 2.97
C MET A 83 -2.23 5.27 2.17
N THR A 84 -1.57 6.23 2.81
CA THR A 84 -1.32 7.56 2.26
C THR A 84 0.04 7.68 1.57
N PHE A 85 1.05 6.95 2.05
CA PHE A 85 2.40 6.99 1.50
C PHE A 85 3.11 5.65 1.61
N SER A 86 4.21 5.51 0.87
CA SER A 86 5.07 4.33 0.87
C SER A 86 6.34 4.56 1.70
N THR A 87 6.83 3.50 2.34
CA THR A 87 7.99 3.56 3.24
C THR A 87 8.87 2.34 3.10
N CYS A 88 10.17 2.52 3.32
CA CYS A 88 11.16 1.46 3.39
C CYS A 88 11.71 1.35 4.82
N CYS A 89 11.48 0.21 5.45
CA CYS A 89 11.82 -0.08 6.83
C CYS A 89 12.95 -1.10 6.95
N LYS A 90 13.64 -1.07 8.10
CA LYS A 90 14.57 -2.12 8.52
C LYS A 90 13.87 -3.47 8.51
N GLN A 91 14.56 -4.52 8.09
CA GLN A 91 14.02 -5.88 8.09
C GLN A 91 13.49 -6.28 9.47
N GLY A 92 12.28 -6.84 9.49
CA GLY A 92 11.61 -7.30 10.71
C GLY A 92 10.88 -6.20 11.48
N THR A 93 10.86 -4.98 10.96
CA THR A 93 10.08 -3.87 11.53
C THR A 93 8.59 -4.10 11.29
N ILE A 94 8.19 -4.47 10.06
CA ILE A 94 6.78 -4.60 9.69
C ILE A 94 6.25 -5.97 10.09
N LYS A 95 5.79 -6.06 11.34
CA LYS A 95 5.18 -7.26 11.92
C LYS A 95 3.68 -7.22 11.73
N ILE A 96 3.19 -7.79 10.62
CA ILE A 96 1.74 -7.85 10.37
C ILE A 96 1.09 -8.83 11.37
N PRO A 97 0.16 -8.36 12.22
CA PRO A 97 -0.46 -9.19 13.25
C PRO A 97 -1.48 -10.20 12.68
N SER A 98 -2.01 -9.98 11.48
CA SER A 98 -2.84 -10.92 10.69
C SER A 98 -3.06 -10.37 9.28
N LYS A 99 -3.36 -11.21 8.27
CA LYS A 99 -3.61 -10.75 6.89
C LYS A 99 -4.64 -9.61 6.88
N GLY A 100 -4.24 -8.45 6.35
CA GLY A 100 -5.11 -7.28 6.15
C GLY A 100 -5.23 -6.32 7.33
N LYS A 101 -4.72 -6.64 8.53
CA LYS A 101 -4.70 -5.67 9.64
C LYS A 101 -3.40 -4.87 9.64
N PRO A 102 -3.46 -3.53 9.73
CA PRO A 102 -2.26 -2.72 9.89
C PRO A 102 -1.57 -3.02 11.21
N MET A 103 -0.25 -3.02 11.19
CA MET A 103 0.58 -2.85 12.38
C MET A 103 0.48 -1.40 12.84
N ILE A 104 0.48 -1.17 14.16
CA ILE A 104 0.71 0.16 14.72
C ILE A 104 2.18 0.31 15.03
N LEU A 105 2.79 1.35 14.47
CA LEU A 105 4.14 1.78 14.81
C LEU A 105 4.04 3.09 15.57
N ASP A 106 4.50 3.10 16.81
CA ASP A 106 4.53 4.27 17.69
C ASP A 106 5.99 4.68 17.90
N SER A 107 6.30 5.95 17.67
CA SER A 107 7.66 6.48 17.86
C SER A 107 7.96 6.90 19.30
N GLY A 108 7.04 6.66 20.25
CA GLY A 108 7.17 7.11 21.63
C GLY A 108 7.10 8.62 21.76
N GLY A 109 6.42 9.28 20.83
CA GLY A 109 6.30 10.74 20.78
C GLY A 109 7.54 11.48 20.26
N ASN A 110 8.54 10.76 19.71
CA ASN A 110 9.72 11.34 19.06
C ASN A 110 9.79 10.89 17.58
N PRO A 111 9.53 11.77 16.59
CA PRO A 111 9.57 11.41 15.17
C PRO A 111 10.91 10.82 14.70
N ASP A 112 12.03 11.15 15.34
CA ASP A 112 13.34 10.60 14.97
C ASP A 112 13.41 9.08 15.13
N ASN A 113 12.63 8.51 16.06
CA ASN A 113 12.57 7.06 16.23
C ASN A 113 11.95 6.38 15.00
N TYR A 114 10.99 7.02 14.33
CA TYR A 114 10.51 6.55 13.03
C TYR A 114 11.63 6.58 12.00
N ALA A 115 12.33 7.71 11.89
CA ALA A 115 13.44 7.88 10.95
C ALA A 115 14.59 6.89 11.16
N GLN A 116 14.77 6.34 12.37
CA GLN A 116 15.74 5.26 12.66
C GLN A 116 15.30 3.87 12.18
N MET A 117 13.99 3.64 12.05
CA MET A 117 13.41 2.35 11.65
C MET A 117 13.03 2.33 10.16
N CYS A 118 12.44 3.42 9.68
CA CYS A 118 11.82 3.56 8.39
C CYS A 118 12.16 4.90 7.75
N HIS A 119 11.97 5.01 6.45
CA HIS A 119 11.99 6.27 5.73
C HIS A 119 10.96 6.24 4.63
N ASP A 120 10.28 7.37 4.46
CA ASP A 120 9.31 7.51 3.40
C ASP A 120 10.04 7.48 2.06
N THR A 121 9.52 6.70 1.14
CA THR A 121 10.05 6.71 -0.22
C THR A 121 9.51 7.95 -0.91
N ASN A 122 10.35 8.56 -1.75
CA ASN A 122 9.85 9.55 -2.69
C ASN A 122 9.91 8.97 -4.11
N PRO A 123 8.79 8.49 -4.66
CA PRO A 123 8.70 8.01 -6.05
C PRO A 123 9.22 9.03 -7.06
N GLU A 124 9.00 10.34 -6.82
CA GLU A 124 9.42 11.41 -7.72
C GLU A 124 10.94 11.62 -7.75
N ASN A 125 11.62 11.25 -6.66
CA ASN A 125 13.08 11.32 -6.56
C ASN A 125 13.78 10.04 -7.00
N THR A 126 13.03 8.98 -7.33
CA THR A 126 13.62 7.76 -7.89
C THR A 126 13.79 7.98 -9.38
N PRO A 127 15.03 7.94 -9.92
CA PRO A 127 15.26 8.22 -11.33
C PRO A 127 14.44 7.27 -12.20
N VAL A 128 13.62 7.81 -13.10
CA VAL A 128 12.74 7.02 -13.98
C VAL A 128 13.55 6.04 -14.84
N GLU A 129 14.82 6.36 -15.12
CA GLU A 129 15.77 5.49 -15.78
C GLU A 129 16.00 4.16 -15.04
N ASP A 130 15.92 4.15 -13.72
CA ASP A 130 16.13 2.99 -12.85
C ASP A 130 14.89 2.09 -12.76
N PHE A 131 13.73 2.57 -13.21
CA PHE A 131 12.53 1.74 -13.31
C PHE A 131 12.66 0.72 -14.45
N PRO A 132 12.11 -0.49 -14.30
CA PRO A 132 11.99 -1.44 -15.38
C PRO A 132 11.30 -0.82 -16.59
N LYS A 133 11.64 -1.25 -17.80
CA LYS A 133 11.17 -0.61 -19.05
C LYS A 133 9.65 -0.55 -19.16
N ASP A 134 8.98 -1.58 -18.67
CA ASP A 134 7.53 -1.73 -18.60
C ASP A 134 6.86 -0.95 -17.45
N CYS A 135 7.67 -0.42 -16.53
CA CYS A 135 7.24 0.44 -15.43
C CYS A 135 7.40 1.94 -15.72
N LYS A 136 8.13 2.31 -16.78
CA LYS A 136 8.34 3.71 -17.14
C LYS A 136 7.02 4.31 -17.62
N PRO A 137 6.68 5.55 -17.22
CA PRO A 137 5.57 6.27 -17.84
C PRO A 137 5.78 6.31 -19.37
N PRO A 138 4.73 6.13 -20.17
CA PRO A 138 4.86 6.28 -21.62
C PRO A 138 5.43 7.66 -21.94
N LYS A 139 6.42 7.70 -22.85
CA LYS A 139 7.03 8.94 -23.33
C LYS A 139 6.08 9.73 -24.21
#